data_AF-A0A971J590-F1
#
_entry.id   AF-A0A971J590-F1
#
_cell.length_a   1.000
_cell.length_b   1.000
_cell.length_c   1.000
_cell.angle_alpha   90.00
_cell.angle_beta   90.00
_cell.angle_gamma   90.00
#
_symmetry.space_group_name_H-M   'P 1'
#
loop_
_entity.id
_entity.type
_entity.pdbx_description
1 polymer ?
#
loop_
_entity_poly.entity_id
_entity_poly.type
_entity_poly.pdbx_seq_one_letter_code
_entity_poly.pdbx_strand_id
1 'polypeptide(L)'
;MLNRYGDTGLVVYYPYFIALKSGTLEIAAEATIIEAVKDDLWNLTTDGSRDVTVVVDRHTGHITFYGKSDFLKSNEIEQLVACARKVRTRLKDYIYVHSSVLLEWSYAVNTDVQHRPIGEVYLVFYECRTIKA
;
A
#
# COMPACT_ATOMS: atom_id res chain seq x y z
N MET A 1 1.82 -14.77 22.89
CA MET A 1 2.72 -15.80 23.46
C MET A 1 3.88 -15.97 22.48
N LEU A 2 5.11 -15.58 22.84
CA LEU A 2 6.30 -15.80 22.02
C LEU A 2 6.66 -17.29 22.09
N ASN A 3 6.44 -18.04 21.01
CA ASN A 3 7.15 -19.31 20.84
C ASN A 3 8.55 -18.97 20.33
N ARG A 4 9.51 -18.91 21.26
CA ARG A 4 10.92 -18.94 20.93
C ARG A 4 11.22 -20.32 20.33
N TYR A 5 11.39 -20.39 19.02
CA TYR A 5 12.05 -21.54 18.42
C TYR A 5 13.46 -21.62 19.00
N GLY A 6 13.80 -22.78 19.54
CA GLY A 6 15.09 -23.05 20.17
C GLY A 6 16.27 -22.66 19.28
N ASP A 7 17.27 -22.06 19.91
CA ASP A 7 18.69 -21.99 19.53
C ASP A 7 19.11 -21.48 18.14
N THR A 8 18.21 -20.88 17.34
CA THR A 8 18.58 -20.28 16.03
C THR A 8 18.47 -18.76 15.96
N GLY A 9 18.09 -18.08 17.05
CA GLY A 9 18.06 -16.60 17.09
C GLY A 9 17.09 -15.96 16.08
N LEU A 10 16.28 -16.75 15.37
CA LEU A 10 15.32 -16.26 14.39
C LEU A 10 13.97 -16.02 15.06
N VAL A 11 13.71 -14.77 15.43
CA VAL A 11 12.37 -14.32 15.80
C VAL A 11 11.65 -13.93 14.51
N VAL A 12 10.84 -14.84 13.96
CA VAL A 12 9.90 -14.51 12.89
C VAL A 12 8.71 -13.79 13.53
N TYR A 13 8.79 -12.47 13.65
CA TYR A 13 7.66 -11.64 14.02
C TYR A 13 6.79 -11.46 12.76
N TYR A 14 5.90 -12.42 12.51
CA TYR A 14 4.83 -12.23 11.54
C TYR A 14 3.67 -11.56 12.30
N PRO A 15 3.42 -10.25 12.11
CA PRO A 15 2.34 -9.58 12.80
C PRO A 15 1.01 -10.19 12.35
N TYR A 16 0.22 -10.66 13.31
CA TYR A 16 -1.14 -11.11 13.07
C TYR A 16 -1.99 -9.88 12.73
N PHE A 17 -2.12 -9.55 11.46
CA PHE A 17 -3.06 -8.54 10.99
C PHE A 17 -3.94 -9.09 9.87
N ILE A 18 -5.15 -8.56 9.77
CA ILE A 18 -6.05 -8.80 8.64
C ILE A 18 -5.98 -7.56 7.76
N ALA A 19 -5.63 -7.76 6.49
CA ALA A 19 -5.78 -6.72 5.48
C ALA A 19 -7.27 -6.58 5.13
N LEU A 20 -7.78 -5.36 5.18
CA LEU A 20 -9.15 -5.01 4.78
C LEU A 20 -9.18 -4.52 3.33
N LYS A 21 -8.14 -3.79 2.95
CA LYS A 21 -7.86 -3.33 1.60
C LYS A 21 -6.36 -3.37 1.42
N SER A 22 -5.92 -3.82 0.26
CA SER A 22 -4.51 -3.80 -0.11
C SER A 22 -4.34 -3.19 -1.48
N GLY A 23 -3.12 -2.85 -1.82
CA GLY A 23 -2.87 -2.21 -3.08
C GLY A 23 -1.43 -1.90 -3.37
N THR A 24 -1.24 -1.25 -4.52
CA THR A 24 0.03 -0.67 -4.91
C THR A 24 -0.06 0.85 -4.93
N LEU A 25 1.06 1.50 -4.65
CA LEU A 25 1.23 2.94 -4.76
C LEU A 25 2.42 3.20 -5.67
N GLU A 26 2.14 3.51 -6.93
CA GLU A 26 3.17 3.94 -7.87
C GLU A 26 3.37 5.44 -7.81
N ILE A 27 4.64 5.84 -7.74
CA ILE A 27 5.07 7.22 -7.60
C ILE A 27 6.02 7.51 -8.76
N ALA A 28 5.47 8.07 -9.84
CA ALA A 28 6.19 8.47 -11.04
C ALA A 28 6.33 9.99 -11.11
N ALA A 29 7.21 10.54 -11.96
CA ALA A 29 7.51 11.97 -12.01
C ALA A 29 6.28 12.89 -12.13
N GLU A 30 5.30 12.47 -12.94
CA GLU A 30 4.14 13.29 -13.32
C GLU A 30 2.84 12.91 -12.58
N ALA A 31 2.79 11.72 -11.98
CA ALA A 31 1.58 11.21 -11.36
C ALA A 31 1.85 10.32 -10.16
N THR A 32 0.82 10.12 -9.35
CA THR A 32 0.73 9.04 -8.37
C THR A 32 -0.45 8.16 -8.72
N ILE A 33 -0.20 6.85 -8.83
CA ILE A 33 -1.22 5.86 -9.17
C ILE A 33 -1.43 4.99 -7.94
N ILE A 34 -2.67 4.90 -7.48
CA ILE A 34 -3.10 4.05 -6.39
C ILE A 34 -3.97 2.95 -6.99
N GLU A 35 -3.54 1.71 -6.87
CA GLU A 35 -4.40 0.56 -7.18
C GLU A 35 -4.82 -0.07 -5.87
N ALA A 36 -6.09 -0.45 -5.75
CA ALA A 36 -6.58 -1.09 -4.55
C ALA A 36 -7.52 -2.26 -4.86
N VAL A 37 -7.47 -3.26 -4.00
CA VAL A 37 -8.28 -4.46 -4.01
C VAL A 37 -8.75 -4.76 -2.59
N LYS A 38 -9.90 -5.42 -2.47
CA LYS A 38 -10.42 -5.90 -1.21
C LYS A 38 -9.49 -6.96 -0.62
N ASP A 39 -9.36 -6.93 0.71
CA ASP A 39 -8.62 -7.91 1.50
C ASP A 39 -7.12 -7.94 1.12
N ASP A 40 -6.56 -9.10 0.83
CA ASP A 40 -5.12 -9.30 0.61
C ASP A 40 -4.65 -8.85 -0.79
N LEU A 41 -3.41 -8.39 -0.89
CA LEU A 41 -2.79 -8.02 -2.17
C LEU A 41 -2.70 -9.22 -3.14
N TRP A 42 -2.72 -10.45 -2.63
CA TRP A 42 -2.82 -11.65 -3.45
C TRP A 42 -4.01 -11.63 -4.43
N ASN A 43 -5.09 -10.92 -4.11
CA ASN A 43 -6.22 -10.77 -5.02
C ASN A 43 -5.85 -9.94 -6.27
N LEU A 44 -4.88 -9.03 -6.14
CA LEU A 44 -4.32 -8.25 -7.25
C LEU A 44 -3.45 -9.13 -8.16
N THR A 45 -2.66 -10.04 -7.60
CA THR A 45 -1.70 -10.87 -8.34
C THR A 45 -2.31 -12.15 -8.93
N THR A 46 -3.34 -12.70 -8.29
CA THR A 46 -3.96 -13.98 -8.67
C THR A 46 -5.05 -13.79 -9.72
N ASP A 47 -5.96 -12.82 -9.51
CA ASP A 47 -7.10 -12.60 -10.40
C ASP A 47 -6.86 -11.46 -11.40
N GLY A 48 -5.74 -10.73 -11.27
CA GLY A 48 -5.47 -9.51 -12.04
C GLY A 48 -6.53 -8.43 -11.84
N SER A 49 -7.40 -8.59 -10.84
CA SER A 49 -8.58 -7.75 -10.63
C SER A 49 -8.26 -6.65 -9.63
N ARG A 50 -8.59 -5.41 -10.01
CA ARG A 50 -8.45 -4.21 -9.17
C ARG A 50 -9.84 -3.69 -8.92
N ASP A 51 -10.18 -3.40 -7.67
CA ASP A 51 -11.47 -2.79 -7.35
C ASP A 51 -11.51 -1.33 -7.80
N VAL A 52 -10.38 -0.62 -7.65
CA VAL A 52 -10.23 0.76 -8.09
C VAL A 52 -8.79 1.09 -8.47
N THR A 53 -8.64 1.97 -9.46
CA THR A 53 -7.41 2.71 -9.74
C THR A 53 -7.69 4.20 -9.59
N VAL A 54 -6.90 4.88 -8.77
CA VAL A 54 -6.95 6.33 -8.57
C VAL A 54 -5.68 6.93 -9.14
N VAL A 55 -5.83 7.84 -10.10
CA VAL A 55 -4.71 8.58 -10.69
C VAL A 55 -4.75 10.01 -10.19
N VAL A 56 -3.68 10.42 -9.52
CA VAL A 56 -3.50 11.78 -9.02
C VAL A 56 -2.45 12.46 -9.88
N ASP A 57 -2.90 13.43 -10.67
CA ASP A 57 -2.00 14.30 -11.45
C ASP A 57 -1.20 15.18 -10.49
N ARG A 58 0.12 15.19 -10.64
CA ARG A 58 0.99 15.88 -9.69
C ARG A 58 0.87 17.40 -9.76
N HIS A 59 0.68 17.96 -10.95
CA HIS A 59 0.77 19.40 -11.19
C HIS A 59 -0.55 20.09 -10.87
N THR A 60 -1.66 19.46 -11.25
CA THR A 60 -3.01 19.98 -11.09
C THR A 60 -3.68 19.49 -9.80
N GLY A 61 -3.22 18.36 -9.25
CA GLY A 61 -3.89 17.67 -8.15
C GLY A 61 -5.20 17.01 -8.57
N HIS A 62 -5.53 16.99 -9.87
CA HIS A 62 -6.74 16.37 -10.37
C HIS A 62 -6.73 14.86 -10.09
N ILE A 63 -7.86 14.35 -9.59
CA ILE A 63 -8.03 12.95 -9.22
C ILE A 63 -8.99 12.29 -10.22
N THR A 64 -8.52 11.25 -10.90
CA THR A 64 -9.33 10.43 -11.80
C THR A 64 -9.50 9.04 -11.22
N PHE A 65 -10.73 8.52 -11.27
CA PHE A 65 -11.07 7.18 -10.77
C PHE A 65 -11.43 6.24 -11.92
N TYR A 66 -10.93 5.01 -11.85
CA TYR A 66 -11.31 3.91 -12.72
C TYR A 66 -11.75 2.73 -11.85
N GLY A 67 -12.95 2.19 -12.08
CA GLY A 67 -13.55 1.16 -11.21
C GLY A 67 -14.46 1.76 -10.15
N LYS A 68 -14.49 1.14 -8.95
CA LYS A 68 -15.39 1.51 -7.84
C LYS A 68 -14.86 2.76 -7.12
N SER A 69 -15.37 3.93 -7.49
CA SER A 69 -14.89 5.23 -6.96
C SER A 69 -15.10 5.42 -5.45
N ASP A 70 -16.03 4.67 -4.86
CA ASP A 70 -16.34 4.66 -3.42
C ASP A 70 -15.55 3.61 -2.63
N PHE A 71 -14.72 2.80 -3.30
CA PHE A 71 -13.94 1.75 -2.66
C PHE A 71 -12.94 2.30 -1.65
N LEU A 72 -12.26 3.40 -1.98
CA LEU A 72 -11.40 4.13 -1.06
C LEU A 72 -12.11 5.38 -0.54
N LYS A 73 -12.05 5.58 0.78
CA LYS A 73 -12.53 6.80 1.42
C LYS A 73 -11.57 7.95 1.15
N SER A 74 -12.06 9.18 1.17
CA SER A 74 -11.23 10.37 0.93
C SER A 74 -10.02 10.46 1.86
N ASN A 75 -10.20 10.13 3.16
CA ASN A 75 -9.11 10.13 4.13
C ASN A 75 -8.05 9.04 3.84
N GLU A 76 -8.45 7.91 3.27
CA GLU A 76 -7.52 6.85 2.87
C GLU A 76 -6.66 7.32 1.68
N ILE A 77 -7.30 7.94 0.68
CA ILE A 77 -6.60 8.53 -0.47
C ILE A 77 -5.63 9.62 -0.02
N GLU A 78 -6.06 10.52 0.87
CA GLU A 78 -5.21 11.59 1.42
C GLU A 78 -3.97 11.05 2.13
N GLN A 79 -4.08 9.97 2.91
CA GLN A 79 -2.96 9.34 3.58
C GLN A 79 -1.95 8.74 2.58
N LEU A 80 -2.44 8.03 1.56
CA LEU A 80 -1.60 7.45 0.51
C LEU A 80 -0.89 8.54 -0.30
N VAL A 81 -1.59 9.62 -0.68
CA VAL A 81 -1.01 10.77 -1.38
C VAL A 81 0.02 11.49 -0.51
N ALA A 82 -0.24 11.65 0.79
CA ALA A 82 0.73 12.21 1.72
C ALA A 82 2.00 11.36 1.84
N CYS A 83 1.86 10.02 1.83
CA CYS A 83 3.00 9.10 1.75
C CYS A 83 3.77 9.29 0.43
N ALA A 84 3.07 9.30 -0.71
CA ALA A 84 3.68 9.49 -2.02
C ALA A 84 4.51 10.78 -2.10
N ARG A 85 4.00 11.88 -1.53
CA ARG A 85 4.74 13.15 -1.42
C ARG A 85 6.04 13.01 -0.63
N LYS A 86 6.02 12.31 0.51
CA LYS A 86 7.22 12.08 1.33
C LYS A 86 8.26 11.25 0.59
N VAL A 87 7.84 10.15 -0.05
CA VAL A 87 8.72 9.26 -0.81
C VAL A 87 9.31 9.99 -2.01
N ARG A 88 8.49 10.77 -2.74
CA ARG A 88 8.94 11.59 -3.86
C ARG A 88 10.03 12.58 -3.48
N THR A 89 9.87 13.28 -2.35
CA THR A 89 10.91 14.20 -1.85
C THR A 89 12.22 13.47 -1.52
N ARG A 90 12.12 12.26 -0.97
CA ARG A 90 13.28 11.46 -0.55
C ARG A 90 14.01 10.79 -1.71
N LEU A 91 13.29 10.35 -2.74
CA LEU A 91 13.80 9.60 -3.89
C LEU A 91 13.73 10.39 -5.20
N LYS A 92 13.75 11.72 -5.11
CA LYS A 92 13.61 12.63 -6.26
C LYS A 92 14.58 12.31 -7.40
N ASP A 93 15.85 12.06 -7.07
CA ASP A 93 16.90 11.86 -8.08
C ASP A 93 16.69 10.57 -8.87
N TYR A 94 16.03 9.58 -8.25
CA TYR A 94 15.64 8.35 -8.91
C TYR A 94 14.40 8.55 -9.80
N ILE A 95 13.36 9.17 -9.25
CA ILE A 95 12.06 9.32 -9.93
C ILE A 95 12.17 10.20 -11.20
N TYR A 96 12.99 11.25 -11.17
CA TYR A 96 13.13 12.15 -12.33
C TYR A 96 13.99 11.59 -13.47
N VAL A 97 14.64 10.44 -13.27
CA VAL A 97 15.43 9.75 -14.31
C VAL A 97 14.63 8.56 -14.85
N HIS A 98 13.45 8.85 -15.40
CA HIS A 98 12.53 7.88 -16.04
C HIS A 98 12.28 6.61 -15.23
N SER A 99 12.12 6.76 -13.92
CA SER A 99 11.85 5.64 -13.03
C SER A 99 10.67 5.96 -12.12
N SER A 100 10.02 4.94 -11.58
CA SER A 100 8.98 5.08 -10.56
C SER A 100 9.34 4.28 -9.32
N VAL A 101 8.74 4.66 -8.20
CA VAL A 101 8.80 3.89 -6.95
C VAL A 101 7.45 3.23 -6.78
N LEU A 102 7.44 1.92 -6.57
CA LEU A 102 6.24 1.15 -6.27
C LEU A 102 6.30 0.69 -4.83
N LEU A 103 5.26 1.01 -4.07
CA LEU A 103 5.06 0.50 -2.72
C LEU A 103 3.89 -0.48 -2.71
N GLU A 104 3.99 -1.50 -1.89
CA GLU A 104 2.87 -2.37 -1.54
C GLU A 104 2.35 -2.00 -0.16
N TRP A 105 1.03 -1.87 -0.04
CA TRP A 105 0.38 -1.33 1.14
C TRP A 105 -0.90 -2.09 1.49
N SER A 106 -1.26 -2.05 2.77
CA SER A 106 -2.57 -2.48 3.26
C SER A 106 -3.13 -1.51 4.30
N TYR A 107 -4.44 -1.31 4.25
CA TYR A 107 -5.22 -0.92 5.43
C TYR A 107 -5.51 -2.18 6.22
N ALA A 108 -4.89 -2.30 7.38
CA ALA A 108 -4.89 -3.51 8.19
C ALA A 108 -5.40 -3.23 9.60
N VAL A 109 -5.86 -4.29 10.26
CA VAL A 109 -6.18 -4.28 11.69
C VAL A 109 -5.46 -5.44 12.35
N ASN A 110 -4.89 -5.23 13.53
CA ASN A 110 -4.25 -6.30 14.28
C ASN A 110 -5.29 -7.36 14.67
N THR A 111 -4.87 -8.59 14.94
CA THR A 111 -5.77 -9.62 15.45
C THR A 111 -5.23 -10.30 16.71
N ASP A 112 -6.14 -10.90 17.46
CA ASP A 112 -5.77 -11.87 18.49
C ASP A 112 -5.40 -13.23 17.88
N VAL A 113 -5.08 -14.18 18.76
CA VAL A 113 -4.75 -15.56 18.39
C VAL A 113 -5.94 -16.35 17.84
N GLN A 114 -7.15 -15.79 17.88
CA GLN A 114 -8.37 -16.33 17.27
C GLN A 114 -8.74 -15.59 15.96
N HIS A 115 -7.83 -14.79 15.39
CA HIS A 115 -8.06 -13.97 14.20
C HIS A 115 -9.20 -12.96 14.34
N ARG A 116 -9.53 -12.54 15.57
CA ARG A 116 -10.50 -11.46 15.79
C ARG A 116 -9.80 -10.12 15.74
N PRO A 117 -10.34 -9.11 15.05
CA PRO A 117 -9.72 -7.79 14.94
C PRO A 117 -9.62 -7.11 16.32
N ILE A 118 -8.46 -6.51 16.59
CA ILE A 118 -8.16 -5.71 17.79
C ILE A 118 -7.68 -4.34 17.36
N GLY A 119 -8.34 -3.31 17.88
CA GLY A 119 -7.92 -1.92 17.75
C GLY A 119 -8.36 -1.29 16.43
N GLU A 120 -7.67 -0.22 16.08
CA GLU A 120 -8.02 0.64 14.94
C GLU A 120 -7.36 0.17 13.65
N VAL A 121 -7.99 0.50 12.53
CA VAL A 121 -7.41 0.30 11.20
C VAL A 121 -6.21 1.23 11.02
N TYR A 122 -5.10 0.68 10.54
CA TYR A 122 -3.87 1.42 10.25
C TYR A 122 -3.36 1.12 8.84
N LEU A 123 -2.66 2.10 8.28
CA LEU A 123 -1.95 1.95 7.00
C LEU A 123 -0.56 1.37 7.26
N VAL A 124 -0.23 0.27 6.58
CA VAL A 124 1.09 -0.36 6.60
C VAL A 124 1.65 -0.49 5.19
N PHE A 125 2.96 -0.28 5.07
CA PHE A 125 3.73 -0.54 3.87
C PHE A 125 4.73 -1.65 4.17
N TYR A 126 4.82 -2.66 3.33
CA TYR A 126 5.67 -3.84 3.57
C TYR A 126 6.64 -4.16 2.43
N GLU A 127 6.42 -3.59 1.23
CA GLU A 127 7.42 -3.62 0.16
C GLU A 127 7.61 -2.23 -0.44
N CYS A 128 8.86 -1.94 -0.82
CA CYS A 128 9.24 -0.76 -1.59
C CYS A 128 10.25 -1.18 -2.64
N ARG A 129 9.88 -1.06 -3.92
CA ARG A 129 10.77 -1.35 -5.04
C ARG A 129 10.84 -0.19 -6.01
N THR A 130 11.96 -0.11 -6.70
CA THR A 130 12.19 0.84 -7.76
C THR A 130 11.95 0.17 -9.12
N ILE A 131 11.25 0.86 -10.02
CA ILE A 131 10.89 0.35 -11.35
C ILE A 131 11.49 1.30 -12.38
N LYS A 132 12.22 0.73 -13.35
CA LYS A 132 12.67 1.47 -14.53
C LYS A 132 11.56 1.44 -15.58
N ALA A 133 11.20 2.59 -16.12
CA ALA A 133 10.34 2.67 -17.30
C ALA A 133 11.12 2.28 -18.58
#